data_AF-A0A938BAY6-F1
#
_entry.id   AF-A0A938BAY6-F1
#
_cell.length_a   1.000
_cell.length_b   1.000
_cell.length_c   1.000
_cell.angle_alpha   90.00
_cell.angle_beta   90.00
_cell.angle_gamma   90.00
#
_symmetry.space_group_name_H-M   'P 1'
#
loop_
_entity.id
_entity.type
_entity.pdbx_description
1 polymer ?
#
loop_
_entity_poly.entity_id
_entity_poly.type
_entity_poly.pdbx_seq_one_letter_code
_entity_poly.pdbx_strand_id
1 'polypeptide(L)'
;MEELMSWLSTLGSTASILGLILTSITLIWVDTARRIIKRYLFIIRGPKLIEELENIGSDIVYLLQNFDSSDINLSRALARLRARIRSLQKKLESPENKQCKKLNRKLDKFIKGKKLSEPDIRSIYREAQGIIEGANEMLKDIRLGG
;
A
#
# COMPACT_ATOMS: atom_id res chain seq x y z
N MET A 1 18.27 -57.45 -2.84
CA MET A 1 17.06 -56.71 -2.40
C MET A 1 17.43 -55.54 -1.50
N GLU A 2 18.25 -55.72 -0.47
CA GLU A 2 18.68 -54.64 0.44
C GLU A 2 19.48 -53.52 -0.26
N GLU A 3 20.36 -53.87 -1.19
CA GLU A 3 21.18 -52.90 -1.93
C GLU A 3 20.35 -51.96 -2.83
N LEU A 4 19.31 -52.51 -3.49
CA LEU A 4 18.35 -51.73 -4.28
C LEU A 4 17.52 -50.79 -3.38
N MET A 5 17.13 -51.24 -2.18
CA MET A 5 16.39 -50.39 -1.24
C MET A 5 17.25 -49.25 -0.68
N SER A 6 18.54 -49.51 -0.40
CA SER A 6 19.51 -48.49 0.03
C SER A 6 19.71 -47.40 -1.04
N TRP A 7 19.88 -47.82 -2.30
CA TRP A 7 20.06 -46.89 -3.42
C TRP A 7 18.81 -46.03 -3.67
N LEU A 8 17.62 -46.63 -3.68
CA LEU A 8 16.34 -45.91 -3.82
C LEU A 8 16.12 -44.89 -2.69
N SER A 9 16.47 -45.25 -1.45
CA SER A 9 16.39 -44.36 -0.30
C SER A 9 17.35 -43.17 -0.43
N THR A 10 18.58 -43.43 -0.86
CA THR A 10 19.60 -42.40 -1.04
C THR A 10 19.20 -41.42 -2.15
N LEU A 11 18.70 -41.92 -3.28
CA LEU A 11 18.16 -41.11 -4.37
C LEU A 11 16.96 -40.27 -3.94
N GLY A 12 16.01 -40.86 -3.21
CA GLY A 12 14.85 -40.15 -2.69
C GLY A 12 15.24 -39.03 -1.73
N SER A 13 16.22 -39.28 -0.86
CA SER A 13 16.77 -38.28 0.07
C SER A 13 17.49 -37.16 -0.67
N THR A 14 18.39 -37.49 -1.62
CA THR A 14 19.11 -36.50 -2.43
C THR A 14 18.16 -35.65 -3.27
N ALA A 15 17.16 -36.28 -3.92
CA ALA A 15 16.15 -35.56 -4.68
C ALA A 15 15.32 -34.61 -3.80
N SER A 16 14.99 -35.02 -2.57
CA SER A 16 14.24 -34.19 -1.63
C SER A 16 15.04 -32.96 -1.17
N ILE A 17 16.33 -33.14 -0.86
CA ILE A 17 17.23 -32.04 -0.49
C ILE A 17 17.38 -31.06 -1.64
N LEU A 18 17.62 -31.56 -2.86
CA LEU A 18 17.73 -30.72 -4.05
C LEU A 18 16.42 -29.98 -4.36
N GLY A 19 15.28 -30.64 -4.22
CA GLY A 19 13.96 -30.02 -4.42
C GLY A 19 13.69 -28.89 -3.41
N LEU A 20 14.10 -29.07 -2.16
CA LEU A 20 13.94 -28.06 -1.11
C LEU A 20 14.86 -26.84 -1.36
N ILE A 21 16.09 -27.07 -1.79
CA ILE A 21 17.03 -26.01 -2.19
C ILE A 21 16.45 -25.21 -3.36
N LEU A 22 15.98 -25.90 -4.42
CA LEU A 22 15.40 -25.26 -5.59
C LEU A 22 14.15 -24.44 -5.22
N THR A 23 13.27 -24.99 -4.40
CA THR A 23 12.07 -24.29 -3.90
C THR A 23 12.45 -23.04 -3.10
N SER A 24 13.47 -23.14 -2.24
CA SER A 24 13.93 -22.00 -1.44
C SER A 24 14.49 -20.87 -2.31
N ILE A 25 15.32 -21.22 -3.31
CA ILE A 25 15.89 -20.25 -4.25
C ILE A 25 14.78 -19.57 -5.06
N THR A 26 13.84 -20.33 -5.61
CA THR A 26 12.75 -19.76 -6.41
C THR A 26 11.86 -18.81 -5.60
N LEU A 27 11.58 -19.13 -4.33
CA LEU A 27 10.83 -18.25 -3.44
C LEU A 27 11.53 -16.91 -3.21
N ILE A 28 12.85 -16.93 -2.97
CA ILE A 28 13.65 -15.70 -2.77
C ILE A 28 13.64 -14.86 -4.05
N TRP A 29 13.85 -15.48 -5.21
CA TRP A 29 13.85 -14.78 -6.50
C TRP A 29 12.49 -14.13 -6.82
N VAL A 30 11.40 -14.86 -6.59
CA VAL A 30 10.04 -14.34 -6.81
C VAL A 30 9.74 -13.17 -5.87
N ASP A 31 10.15 -13.22 -4.60
CA ASP A 31 9.95 -12.11 -3.69
C ASP A 31 10.74 -10.86 -4.10
N THR A 32 12.02 -11.02 -4.47
CA THR A 32 12.85 -9.93 -4.97
C THR A 32 12.26 -9.29 -6.23
N ALA A 33 11.84 -10.10 -7.21
CA ALA A 33 11.21 -9.60 -8.42
C ALA A 33 9.94 -8.79 -8.13
N ARG A 34 9.10 -9.27 -7.19
CA ARG A 34 7.88 -8.54 -6.78
C ARG A 34 8.20 -7.18 -6.14
N ARG A 35 9.28 -7.07 -5.37
CA ARG A 35 9.71 -5.80 -4.77
C ARG A 35 10.17 -4.81 -5.83
N ILE A 36 10.99 -5.26 -6.78
CA ILE A 36 11.49 -4.43 -7.90
C ILE A 36 10.33 -3.89 -8.74
N ILE A 37 9.38 -4.74 -9.12
CA ILE A 37 8.20 -4.33 -9.92
C ILE A 37 7.37 -3.28 -9.17
N LYS A 38 7.16 -3.46 -7.86
CA LYS A 38 6.41 -2.48 -7.05
C LYS A 38 7.11 -1.13 -7.00
N ARG A 39 8.43 -1.12 -6.74
CA ARG A 39 9.24 0.10 -6.74
C ARG A 39 9.16 0.81 -8.09
N TYR A 40 9.36 0.09 -9.19
CA TYR A 40 9.27 0.65 -10.53
C TYR A 40 7.89 1.24 -10.84
N LEU A 41 6.82 0.52 -10.51
CA LEU A 41 5.45 1.03 -10.66
C LEU A 41 5.18 2.28 -9.81
N PHE A 42 5.79 2.36 -8.62
CA PHE A 42 5.69 3.52 -7.76
C PHE A 42 6.44 4.73 -8.31
N ILE A 43 7.64 4.56 -8.87
CA ILE A 43 8.40 5.66 -9.52
C ILE A 43 7.58 6.30 -10.65
N ILE A 44 6.94 5.47 -11.49
CA ILE A 44 6.19 5.93 -12.66
C ILE A 44 4.85 6.57 -12.27
N ARG A 45 4.10 5.91 -11.38
CA ARG A 45 2.71 6.29 -11.08
C ARG A 45 2.56 7.11 -9.80
N GLY A 46 3.59 7.12 -8.95
CA GLY A 46 3.64 7.81 -7.67
C GLY A 46 3.39 9.31 -7.79
N PRO A 47 4.11 10.06 -8.66
CA PRO A 47 3.94 11.50 -8.75
C PRO A 47 2.51 11.91 -9.07
N LYS A 48 1.90 11.26 -10.07
CA LYS A 48 0.50 11.50 -10.44
C LYS A 48 -0.49 11.16 -9.32
N LEU A 49 -0.25 10.08 -8.58
CA LEU A 49 -1.12 9.71 -7.46
C LEU A 49 -1.01 10.69 -6.29
N ILE A 50 0.19 11.21 -6.05
CA ILE A 50 0.46 12.22 -5.03
C ILE A 50 -0.24 13.52 -5.39
N GLU A 51 -0.08 14.00 -6.62
CA GLU A 51 -0.77 15.18 -7.15
C GLU A 51 -2.31 15.05 -7.05
N GLU A 52 -2.86 13.90 -7.42
CA GLU A 52 -4.29 13.61 -7.28
C GLU A 52 -4.75 13.64 -5.81
N LEU A 53 -3.92 13.16 -4.87
CA LEU A 53 -4.21 13.19 -3.44
C LEU A 53 -4.14 14.60 -2.86
N GLU A 54 -3.17 15.41 -3.29
CA GLU A 54 -3.04 16.82 -2.90
C GLU A 54 -4.26 17.62 -3.37
N ASN A 55 -4.69 17.42 -4.62
CA ASN A 55 -5.90 18.04 -5.16
C ASN A 55 -7.15 17.67 -4.36
N ILE A 56 -7.32 16.39 -4.01
CA ILE A 56 -8.43 15.96 -3.14
C ILE A 56 -8.30 16.55 -1.73
N GLY A 57 -7.08 16.71 -1.22
CA GLY A 57 -6.80 17.38 0.05
C GLY A 57 -7.30 18.82 0.06
N SER A 58 -6.98 19.57 -1.00
CA SER A 58 -7.45 20.94 -1.21
C SER A 58 -8.98 21.03 -1.27
N ASP A 59 -9.63 20.11 -2.00
CA ASP A 59 -11.10 20.00 -2.04
C ASP A 59 -11.67 19.80 -0.62
N ILE A 60 -11.07 18.92 0.19
CA ILE A 60 -11.53 18.64 1.56
C ILE A 60 -11.38 19.87 2.45
N VAL A 61 -10.28 20.61 2.35
CA VAL A 61 -10.06 21.84 3.13
C VAL A 61 -11.09 22.90 2.77
N TYR A 62 -11.35 23.10 1.47
CA TYR A 62 -12.36 24.03 0.99
C TYR A 62 -13.77 23.66 1.50
N LEU A 63 -14.12 22.37 1.46
CA LEU A 63 -15.42 21.87 1.95
C LEU A 63 -15.53 21.94 3.48
N LEU A 64 -14.42 21.81 4.21
CA LEU A 64 -14.39 21.98 5.66
C LEU A 64 -14.62 23.44 6.09
N GLN A 65 -14.21 24.43 5.29
CA GLN A 65 -14.51 25.83 5.56
C GLN A 65 -16.00 26.14 5.43
N ASN A 66 -16.74 25.32 4.68
CA ASN A 66 -18.18 25.45 4.43
C ASN A 66 -18.94 24.20 4.93
N PHE A 67 -18.56 23.70 6.11
CA PHE A 67 -18.97 22.39 6.60
C PHE A 67 -20.49 22.18 6.64
N ASP A 68 -21.24 23.17 7.13
CA ASP A 68 -22.70 23.08 7.33
C ASP A 68 -23.50 22.95 6.04
N SER A 69 -22.95 23.39 4.90
CA SER A 69 -23.63 23.38 3.60
C SER A 69 -23.14 22.28 2.64
N SER A 70 -22.14 21.49 3.05
CA SER A 70 -21.31 20.72 2.10
C SER A 70 -21.28 19.20 2.34
N ASP A 71 -22.16 18.63 3.17
CA ASP A 71 -22.07 17.22 3.63
C ASP A 71 -21.98 16.20 2.47
N ILE A 72 -22.80 16.35 1.42
CA ILE A 72 -22.78 15.47 0.23
C ILE A 72 -21.46 15.58 -0.53
N ASN A 73 -20.96 16.80 -0.72
CA ASN A 73 -19.72 17.04 -1.47
C ASN A 73 -18.51 16.55 -0.69
N LEU A 74 -18.52 16.73 0.63
CA LEU A 74 -17.49 16.22 1.54
C LEU A 74 -17.45 14.70 1.53
N SER A 75 -18.63 14.05 1.53
CA SER A 75 -18.74 12.62 1.39
C SER A 75 -18.10 12.10 0.10
N ARG A 76 -18.38 12.79 -1.01
CA ARG A 76 -17.81 12.48 -2.33
C ARG A 76 -16.29 12.68 -2.34
N ALA A 77 -15.77 13.73 -1.72
CA ALA A 77 -14.34 13.98 -1.58
C ALA A 77 -13.64 12.89 -0.74
N LEU A 78 -14.22 12.49 0.39
CA LEU A 78 -13.69 11.41 1.23
C LEU A 78 -13.71 10.04 0.53
N ALA A 79 -14.73 9.77 -0.28
CA ALA A 79 -14.78 8.56 -1.11
C ALA A 79 -13.67 8.55 -2.18
N ARG A 80 -13.43 9.69 -2.84
CA ARG A 80 -12.31 9.86 -3.79
C ARG A 80 -10.96 9.67 -3.08
N LEU A 81 -10.79 10.28 -1.90
CA LEU A 81 -9.59 10.13 -1.08
C LEU A 81 -9.31 8.66 -0.79
N ARG A 82 -10.32 7.91 -0.32
CA ARG A 82 -10.19 6.46 -0.04
C ARG A 82 -9.75 5.68 -1.27
N ALA A 83 -10.35 5.93 -2.43
CA ALA A 83 -10.00 5.24 -3.66
C ALA A 83 -8.52 5.45 -4.02
N ARG A 84 -8.03 6.69 -3.89
CA ARG A 84 -6.63 7.04 -4.17
C ARG A 84 -5.67 6.49 -3.12
N ILE A 85 -5.98 6.59 -1.83
CA ILE A 85 -5.18 5.97 -0.75
C ILE A 85 -5.09 4.45 -0.93
N ARG A 86 -6.18 3.78 -1.32
CA ARG A 86 -6.15 2.33 -1.62
C ARG A 86 -5.30 2.00 -2.84
N SER A 87 -5.31 2.85 -3.86
CA SER A 87 -4.43 2.71 -5.03
C SER A 87 -2.96 2.88 -4.64
N LEU A 88 -2.65 3.88 -3.82
CA LEU A 88 -1.31 4.17 -3.29
C LEU A 88 -0.81 3.03 -2.40
N GLN A 89 -1.65 2.55 -1.46
CA GLN A 89 -1.35 1.43 -0.55
C GLN A 89 -0.79 0.20 -1.29
N LYS A 90 -1.32 -0.14 -2.48
CA LYS A 90 -0.86 -1.31 -3.24
C LYS A 90 0.58 -1.17 -3.77
N LYS A 91 1.12 0.05 -3.78
CA LYS A 91 2.43 0.41 -4.35
C LYS A 91 3.47 0.72 -3.28
N LEU A 92 3.05 1.04 -2.05
CA LEU A 92 3.95 1.34 -0.92
C LEU A 92 4.39 0.09 -0.17
N GLU A 93 5.59 0.17 0.41
CA GLU A 93 6.18 -0.84 1.30
C GLU A 93 5.83 -0.58 2.78
N SER A 94 6.37 -1.39 3.69
CA SER A 94 5.73 -1.79 4.94
C SER A 94 5.52 -0.73 6.05
N PRO A 95 6.20 0.42 6.15
CA PRO A 95 5.79 1.48 7.08
C PRO A 95 4.57 2.28 6.56
N GLU A 96 4.65 2.83 5.36
CA GLU A 96 3.66 3.74 4.78
C GLU A 96 2.39 2.97 4.38
N ASN A 97 2.55 1.70 3.97
CA ASN A 97 1.42 0.79 3.75
C ASN A 97 0.55 0.64 5.00
N LYS A 98 1.15 0.58 6.20
CA LYS A 98 0.40 0.47 7.46
C LYS A 98 -0.40 1.74 7.75
N GLN A 99 0.19 2.92 7.48
CA GLN A 99 -0.50 4.20 7.62
C GLN A 99 -1.70 4.28 6.65
N CYS A 100 -1.51 3.90 5.38
CA CYS A 100 -2.60 3.80 4.40
C CYS A 100 -3.72 2.86 4.86
N LYS A 101 -3.37 1.68 5.41
CA LYS A 101 -4.36 0.74 5.97
C LYS A 101 -5.14 1.34 7.13
N LYS A 102 -4.46 2.05 8.04
CA LYS A 102 -5.09 2.72 9.19
C LYS A 102 -6.08 3.79 8.71
N LEU A 103 -5.68 4.63 7.76
CA LEU A 103 -6.54 5.67 7.19
C LEU A 103 -7.75 5.08 6.45
N ASN A 104 -7.53 4.04 5.62
CA ASN A 104 -8.62 3.34 4.93
C ASN A 104 -9.66 2.80 5.92
N ARG A 105 -9.23 2.23 7.06
CA ARG A 105 -10.17 1.76 8.10
C ARG A 105 -10.98 2.90 8.72
N LYS A 106 -10.43 4.11 8.84
CA LYS A 106 -11.19 5.29 9.30
C LYS A 106 -12.20 5.74 8.26
N LEU A 107 -11.80 5.82 6.99
CA LEU A 107 -12.67 6.17 5.86
C LEU A 107 -13.80 5.14 5.67
N ASP A 108 -13.55 3.86 5.95
CA ASP A 108 -14.58 2.81 5.93
C ASP A 108 -15.70 3.07 6.93
N LYS A 109 -15.41 3.63 8.10
CA LYS A 109 -16.43 3.94 9.10
C LYS A 109 -17.42 4.97 8.58
N PHE A 110 -16.91 5.99 7.89
CA PHE A 110 -17.73 7.03 7.27
C PHE A 110 -18.62 6.48 6.16
N ILE A 111 -18.05 5.69 5.25
CA ILE A 111 -18.79 5.13 4.11
C ILE A 111 -19.87 4.15 4.56
N LYS A 112 -19.70 3.51 5.72
CA LYS A 112 -20.72 2.66 6.35
C LYS A 112 -21.85 3.44 7.05
N GLY A 113 -21.95 4.75 6.82
CA GLY A 113 -23.03 5.59 7.33
C GLY A 113 -22.79 6.18 8.72
N LYS A 114 -21.57 6.05 9.28
CA LYS A 114 -21.24 6.79 10.51
C LYS A 114 -20.99 8.25 10.16
N LYS A 115 -21.85 9.15 10.63
CA LYS A 115 -21.63 10.60 10.51
C LYS A 115 -20.31 10.96 11.20
N LEU A 116 -19.40 11.59 10.47
CA LEU A 116 -18.14 12.07 11.02
C LEU A 116 -18.33 13.52 11.49
N SER A 117 -17.71 13.84 12.62
CA SER A 117 -17.60 15.21 13.08
C SER A 117 -16.53 15.97 12.29
N GLU A 118 -16.60 17.29 12.25
CA GLU A 118 -15.55 18.13 11.66
C GLU A 118 -14.14 17.80 12.21
N PRO A 119 -13.94 17.61 13.55
CA PRO A 119 -12.67 17.14 14.09
C PRO A 119 -12.18 15.81 13.50
N ASP A 120 -13.08 14.85 13.26
CA ASP A 120 -12.71 13.56 12.67
C ASP A 120 -12.19 13.74 11.23
N ILE A 121 -12.82 14.62 10.47
CA ILE A 121 -12.46 14.89 9.07
C ILE A 121 -11.14 15.65 9.01
N ARG A 122 -10.91 16.61 9.92
CA ARG A 122 -9.61 17.26 10.10
C ARG A 122 -8.52 16.26 10.49
N SER A 123 -8.84 15.24 11.30
CA SER A 123 -7.91 14.15 11.62
C SER A 123 -7.59 13.30 10.39
N ILE A 124 -8.60 12.95 9.59
CA ILE A 124 -8.43 12.21 8.32
C ILE A 124 -7.53 12.99 7.36
N TYR A 125 -7.77 14.30 7.22
CA TYR A 125 -6.94 15.17 6.38
C TYR A 125 -5.48 15.18 6.82
N ARG A 126 -5.22 15.35 8.13
CA ARG A 126 -3.85 15.32 8.67
C ARG A 126 -3.15 13.99 8.43
N GLU A 127 -3.86 12.87 8.63
CA GLU A 127 -3.30 11.54 8.33
C GLU A 127 -3.04 11.34 6.83
N ALA A 128 -3.89 11.89 5.96
CA ALA A 128 -3.66 11.86 4.51
C ALA A 128 -2.40 12.66 4.12
N GLN A 129 -2.19 13.84 4.71
CA GLN A 129 -1.00 14.65 4.49
C GLN A 129 0.28 13.92 4.91
N GLY A 130 0.29 13.28 6.08
CA GLY A 130 1.45 12.46 6.50
C GLY A 130 1.75 11.30 5.54
N ILE A 131 0.72 10.70 4.93
CA ILE A 131 0.91 9.66 3.89
C ILE A 131 1.49 10.27 2.61
N ILE A 132 1.05 11.46 2.20
CA ILE A 132 1.56 12.17 1.03
C ILE A 132 3.04 12.52 1.22
N GLU A 133 3.39 13.09 2.38
CA GLU A 133 4.76 13.42 2.76
C GLU A 133 5.66 12.17 2.74
N GLY A 134 5.25 11.09 3.41
CA GLY A 134 6.01 9.84 3.40
C GLY A 134 6.14 9.22 2.00
N ALA A 135 5.09 9.29 1.17
CA ALA A 135 5.16 8.84 -0.21
C ALA A 135 6.13 9.69 -1.05
N ASN A 136 6.18 11.00 -0.84
CA ASN A 136 7.13 11.90 -1.48
C ASN A 136 8.58 11.62 -1.03
N GLU A 137 8.81 11.36 0.25
CA GLU A 137 10.12 10.97 0.79
C GLU A 137 10.60 9.66 0.15
N MET A 138 9.78 8.61 0.15
CA MET A 138 10.11 7.35 -0.53
C MET A 138 10.44 7.57 -2.02
N LEU A 139 9.71 8.44 -2.70
CA LEU A 139 9.95 8.73 -4.11
C LEU A 139 11.28 9.46 -4.34
N LYS A 140 11.69 10.32 -3.39
CA LYS A 140 13.02 10.95 -3.39
C LYS A 140 14.11 9.90 -3.15
N ASP A 141 13.96 9.05 -2.14
CA ASP A 141 14.94 8.04 -1.78
C ASP A 141 15.19 7.05 -2.93
N ILE A 142 14.13 6.59 -3.58
CA ILE A 142 14.24 5.68 -4.72
C ILE A 142 14.96 6.36 -5.90
N ARG A 143 14.75 7.65 -6.14
CA ARG A 143 15.41 8.40 -7.21
C ARG A 143 16.89 8.66 -6.93
N LEU A 144 17.27 8.80 -5.66
CA LEU A 144 18.65 9.04 -5.23
C LEU A 144 19.47 7.75 -5.09
N GLY A 145 18.90 6.58 -5.39
CA GLY A 145 19.61 5.30 -5.45
C GLY A 145 19.63 4.50 -4.15
N GLY A 146 18.61 4.68 -3.29
CA GLY A 146 18.39 3.83 -2.11
C GLY A 146 18.03 2.37 -2.41
#